data_AF-A0AA36JE94-F1
#
_entry.id   AF-A0AA36JE94-F1
#
_cell.length_a   1.000
_cell.length_b   1.000
_cell.length_c   1.000
_cell.angle_alpha   90.00
_cell.angle_beta   90.00
_cell.angle_gamma   90.00
#
_symmetry.space_group_name_H-M   'P 1'
#
loop_
_entity.id
_entity.type
_entity.pdbx_description
1 polymer ?
#
loop_
_entity_poly.entity_id
_entity_poly.type
_entity_poly.pdbx_seq_one_letter_code
_entity_poly.pdbx_strand_id
1 'polypeptide(L)'
;MQALTLKARVDLLRPLPLGSAARLACLSTSWRKAAVEWLQRLQQLSLAPYSQRVDDDALLALVRHCVCLQEVNLCGCCITDRGLQGLLRCGKLSSLNLSCLPRISADALEELCAQLPVQWLELSGCTGIREVDLVRRFGRFMDLDEDEDGLNKVQG
;
A
#
# COMPACT_ATOMS: atom_id res chain seq x y z
N MET A 1 32.00 21.58 -11.80
CA MET A 1 31.13 20.66 -11.05
C MET A 1 30.83 19.46 -11.92
N GLN A 2 31.25 18.24 -11.53
CA GLN A 2 30.84 17.04 -12.26
C GLN A 2 29.35 16.79 -12.03
N ALA A 3 28.59 16.58 -13.10
CA ALA A 3 27.18 16.22 -12.99
C ALA A 3 27.06 14.80 -12.41
N LEU A 4 26.23 14.64 -11.37
CA LEU A 4 25.91 13.31 -10.82
C LEU A 4 25.32 12.42 -11.92
N THR A 5 25.78 11.17 -11.97
CA THR A 5 25.24 10.15 -12.89
C THR A 5 23.82 9.74 -12.49
N LEU A 6 23.08 9.13 -13.41
CA LEU A 6 21.73 8.63 -13.15
C LEU A 6 21.71 7.62 -11.99
N LYS A 7 22.64 6.66 -12.01
CA LYS A 7 22.84 5.67 -10.93
C LYS A 7 23.08 6.35 -9.58
N ALA A 8 23.97 7.34 -9.52
CA ALA A 8 24.23 8.08 -8.29
C ALA A 8 22.99 8.79 -7.74
N ARG A 9 22.12 9.33 -8.61
CA ARG A 9 20.85 9.93 -8.16
C ARG A 9 19.86 8.91 -7.64
N VAL A 10 19.74 7.75 -8.28
CA VAL A 10 18.89 6.65 -7.79
C VAL A 10 19.36 6.18 -6.41
N ASP A 11 20.68 6.00 -6.25
CA ASP A 11 21.27 5.58 -4.99
C ASP A 11 21.07 6.63 -3.88
N LEU A 12 21.07 7.93 -4.23
CA LEU A 12 20.73 9.03 -3.30
C LEU A 12 19.24 9.12 -2.96
N LEU A 13 18.34 8.71 -3.85
CA LEU A 13 16.90 8.73 -3.59
C LEU A 13 16.45 7.59 -2.69
N ARG A 14 17.10 6.42 -2.77
CA ARG A 14 16.69 5.21 -2.05
C ARG A 14 16.52 5.39 -0.52
N PRO A 15 17.46 6.01 0.21
CA PRO A 15 17.31 6.17 1.66
C PRO A 15 16.43 7.36 2.06
N LEU A 16 15.99 8.19 1.10
CA LEU A 16 15.28 9.41 1.43
C LEU A 16 13.79 9.13 1.68
N PRO A 17 13.17 9.85 2.63
CA PRO A 17 11.72 9.89 2.73
C PRO A 17 11.11 10.34 1.40
N LEU A 18 9.96 9.78 1.02
CA LEU A 18 9.28 10.09 -0.25
C LEU A 18 9.07 11.59 -0.47
N GLY A 19 8.78 12.35 0.61
CA GLY A 19 8.67 13.80 0.52
C GLY A 19 9.96 14.49 0.06
N SER A 20 11.12 14.03 0.53
CA SER A 20 12.43 14.54 0.11
C SER A 20 12.76 14.11 -1.33
N ALA A 21 12.46 12.87 -1.69
CA ALA A 21 12.63 12.38 -3.05
C ALA A 21 11.77 13.14 -4.07
N ALA A 22 10.52 13.45 -3.72
CA ALA A 22 9.61 14.24 -4.56
C ALA A 22 10.14 15.67 -4.79
N ARG A 23 10.69 16.30 -3.75
CA ARG A 23 11.33 17.62 -3.88
C ARG A 23 12.52 17.59 -4.84
N LEU A 24 13.39 16.58 -4.74
CA LEU A 24 14.51 16.42 -5.66
C LEU A 24 14.03 16.20 -7.10
N ALA A 25 12.99 15.39 -7.31
CA ALA A 25 12.39 15.16 -8.63
C ALA A 25 11.89 16.45 -9.31
N CYS A 26 11.47 17.45 -8.53
CA CYS A 26 11.07 18.76 -9.04
C CYS A 26 12.25 19.68 -9.42
N LEU A 27 13.47 19.42 -8.94
CA LEU A 27 14.62 20.29 -9.19
C LEU A 27 15.14 20.21 -10.63
N SER A 28 15.05 19.05 -11.28
CA SER A 28 15.43 18.91 -12.69
C SER A 28 14.88 17.65 -13.35
N THR A 29 14.85 17.63 -14.68
CA THR A 29 14.51 16.45 -15.50
C THR A 29 15.38 15.24 -15.17
N SER A 30 16.62 15.51 -14.78
CA SER A 30 17.64 14.55 -14.38
C SER A 30 17.29 13.82 -13.07
N TRP A 31 16.80 14.55 -12.07
CA TRP A 31 16.30 13.95 -10.82
C TRP A 31 14.93 13.29 -11.01
N ARG A 32 14.06 13.85 -11.85
CA ARG A 32 12.80 13.22 -12.24
C ARG A 32 13.02 11.84 -12.85
N LYS A 33 13.96 11.71 -13.78
CA LYS A 33 14.30 10.42 -14.41
C LYS A 33 14.80 9.41 -13.37
N ALA A 34 15.68 9.86 -12.46
CA ALA A 34 16.18 9.02 -11.38
C ALA A 34 15.05 8.56 -10.43
N ALA A 35 14.09 9.45 -10.12
CA ALA A 35 12.95 9.09 -9.29
C ALA A 35 12.05 8.04 -9.96
N VAL A 36 11.78 8.18 -11.27
CA VAL A 36 11.00 7.17 -12.00
C VAL A 36 11.72 5.82 -12.02
N GLU A 37 13.03 5.79 -12.30
CA GLU A 37 13.82 4.55 -12.31
C GLU A 37 13.88 3.89 -10.92
N TRP A 38 13.96 4.70 -9.87
CA TRP A 38 13.86 4.22 -8.50
C TRP A 38 12.48 3.61 -8.21
N LEU A 39 11.39 4.31 -8.56
CA LEU A 39 10.02 3.83 -8.35
C LEU A 39 9.73 2.51 -9.10
N GLN A 40 10.28 2.34 -10.31
CA GLN A 40 10.14 1.10 -11.09
C GLN A 40 10.75 -0.14 -10.43
N ARG A 41 11.66 0.06 -9.47
CA ARG A 41 12.35 -0.99 -8.71
C ARG A 41 11.86 -1.08 -7.27
N LEU A 42 10.96 -0.19 -6.86
CA LEU A 42 10.45 -0.13 -5.50
C LEU A 42 9.54 -1.35 -5.24
N GLN A 43 9.87 -2.12 -4.22
CA GLN A 43 9.08 -3.28 -3.78
C GLN A 43 8.16 -2.95 -2.61
N GLN A 44 8.56 -2.00 -1.76
CA GLN A 44 7.81 -1.62 -0.56
C GLN A 44 7.55 -0.12 -0.56
N LEU A 45 6.30 0.27 -0.31
CA LEU A 45 5.86 1.66 -0.27
C LEU A 45 5.02 1.91 0.97
N SER A 46 5.51 2.76 1.87
CA SER A 46 4.72 3.24 3.01
C SER A 46 4.37 4.72 2.83
N LEU A 47 3.07 5.00 2.81
CA LEU A 47 2.50 6.35 2.76
C LEU A 47 1.83 6.76 4.09
N ALA A 48 1.76 5.86 5.07
CA ALA A 48 1.19 6.14 6.39
C ALA A 48 1.79 7.40 7.08
N PRO A 49 3.11 7.70 7.01
CA PRO A 49 3.66 8.93 7.56
C PRO A 49 3.15 10.22 6.89
N TYR A 50 2.52 10.10 5.73
CA TYR A 50 2.00 11.20 4.91
C TYR A 50 0.47 11.14 4.77
N SER A 51 -0.21 10.37 5.62
CA SER A 51 -1.66 10.11 5.55
C SER A 51 -2.54 11.34 5.35
N GLN A 52 -2.17 12.46 5.99
CA GLN A 52 -2.89 13.74 5.90
C GLN A 52 -2.66 14.50 4.57
N ARG A 53 -1.79 14.00 3.69
CA ARG A 53 -1.36 14.65 2.44
C ARG A 53 -1.45 13.74 1.22
N VAL A 54 -1.91 12.51 1.40
CA VAL A 54 -2.03 11.50 0.34
C VAL A 54 -3.51 11.23 0.11
N ASP A 55 -3.96 11.62 -1.08
CA ASP A 55 -5.26 11.31 -1.65
C ASP A 55 -5.13 10.36 -2.85
N ASP A 56 -6.25 10.04 -3.48
CA ASP A 56 -6.29 9.16 -4.65
C ASP A 56 -5.39 9.66 -5.79
N ASP A 57 -5.39 10.96 -6.08
CA ASP A 57 -4.61 11.51 -7.19
C ASP A 57 -3.10 11.40 -6.92
N ALA A 58 -2.67 11.66 -5.69
CA ALA A 58 -1.29 11.44 -5.25
C ALA A 58 -0.89 9.96 -5.35
N LEU A 59 -1.76 9.05 -4.88
CA LEU A 59 -1.51 7.61 -4.96
C LEU A 59 -1.40 7.14 -6.41
N LEU A 60 -2.37 7.50 -7.26
CA LEU A 60 -2.39 7.16 -8.68
C LEU A 60 -1.13 7.67 -9.38
N ALA A 61 -0.70 8.89 -9.04
CA ALA A 61 0.49 9.49 -9.59
C ALA A 61 1.78 8.74 -9.25
N LEU A 62 1.86 8.13 -8.06
CA LEU A 62 3.00 7.33 -7.62
C LEU A 62 2.96 5.93 -8.25
N VAL A 63 1.85 5.21 -8.07
CA VAL A 63 1.78 3.78 -8.40
C VAL A 63 1.79 3.52 -9.91
N ARG A 64 1.56 4.54 -10.75
CA ARG A 64 1.78 4.43 -12.21
C ARG A 64 3.22 4.03 -12.59
N HIS A 65 4.18 4.26 -11.70
CA HIS A 65 5.59 3.93 -11.93
C HIS A 65 6.05 2.71 -11.13
N CYS A 66 5.28 2.23 -10.15
CA CYS A 66 5.69 1.18 -9.20
C CYS A 66 5.33 -0.24 -9.67
N VAL A 67 5.80 -0.65 -10.84
CA VAL A 67 5.44 -1.94 -11.46
C VAL A 67 5.96 -3.19 -10.73
N CYS A 68 6.93 -3.01 -9.83
CA CYS A 68 7.51 -4.10 -9.02
C CYS A 68 7.02 -4.09 -7.57
N LEU A 69 6.02 -3.28 -7.23
CA LEU A 69 5.54 -3.15 -5.86
C LEU A 69 4.92 -4.45 -5.36
N GLN A 70 5.31 -4.86 -4.17
CA GLN A 70 4.90 -6.08 -3.47
C GLN A 70 4.17 -5.76 -2.18
N GLU A 71 4.57 -4.68 -1.50
CA GLU A 71 3.99 -4.27 -0.23
C GLU A 71 3.60 -2.80 -0.27
N VAL A 72 2.39 -2.49 0.20
CA VAL A 72 1.94 -1.11 0.36
C VAL A 72 1.31 -0.90 1.73
N ASN A 73 1.69 0.19 2.38
CA ASN A 73 1.07 0.65 3.61
C ASN A 73 0.41 2.01 3.39
N LEU A 74 -0.93 2.01 3.40
CA LEU A 74 -1.80 3.17 3.23
C LEU A 74 -2.54 3.54 4.52
N CYS A 75 -2.10 3.01 5.66
CA CYS A 75 -2.74 3.23 6.96
C CYS A 75 -3.10 4.71 7.20
N GLY A 76 -4.39 4.97 7.45
CA GLY A 76 -4.93 6.29 7.76
C GLY A 76 -4.95 7.31 6.61
N CYS A 77 -4.53 6.94 5.40
CA CYS A 77 -4.56 7.85 4.24
C CYS A 77 -6.00 8.21 3.83
N CYS A 78 -6.18 9.30 3.08
CA CYS A 78 -7.49 9.68 2.55
C CYS A 78 -7.81 9.00 1.21
N ILE A 79 -7.73 7.67 1.18
CA ILE A 79 -7.92 6.85 -0.03
C ILE A 79 -9.36 6.34 -0.14
N THR A 80 -9.87 6.30 -1.37
CA THR A 80 -11.19 5.74 -1.72
C THR A 80 -11.06 4.56 -2.67
N ASP A 81 -12.19 3.98 -3.08
CA ASP A 81 -12.27 2.93 -4.10
C ASP A 81 -11.50 3.30 -5.39
N ARG A 82 -11.51 4.59 -5.78
CA ARG A 82 -10.73 5.08 -6.93
C ARG A 82 -9.22 4.90 -6.73
N GLY A 83 -8.72 5.14 -5.53
CA GLY A 83 -7.32 4.91 -5.19
C GLY A 83 -6.96 3.42 -5.21
N LEU A 84 -7.85 2.55 -4.71
CA LEU A 84 -7.68 1.09 -4.79
C LEU A 84 -7.59 0.59 -6.24
N GLN A 85 -8.42 1.09 -7.16
CA GLN A 85 -8.30 0.78 -8.59
C GLN A 85 -6.92 1.16 -9.16
N GLY A 86 -6.28 2.19 -8.61
CA GLY A 86 -4.91 2.55 -8.98
C GLY A 86 -3.88 1.45 -8.69
N LEU A 87 -4.10 0.66 -7.63
CA LEU A 87 -3.21 -0.42 -7.19
C LEU A 87 -3.26 -1.65 -8.10
N LEU A 88 -4.31 -1.83 -8.91
CA LEU A 88 -4.44 -2.94 -9.87
C LEU A 88 -3.28 -3.01 -10.87
N ARG A 89 -2.57 -1.89 -11.10
CA ARG A 89 -1.38 -1.85 -11.96
C ARG A 89 -0.17 -2.54 -11.33
N CYS A 90 -0.16 -2.70 -10.01
CA CYS A 90 0.91 -3.34 -9.25
C CYS A 90 0.66 -4.85 -9.19
N GLY A 91 0.79 -5.56 -10.32
CA GLY A 91 0.44 -7.00 -10.43
C GLY A 91 1.25 -7.97 -9.55
N LYS A 92 2.22 -7.47 -8.76
CA LYS A 92 3.00 -8.24 -7.79
C LYS A 92 2.62 -7.93 -6.34
N LEU A 93 1.64 -7.07 -6.11
CA LEU A 93 1.23 -6.61 -4.79
C LEU A 93 0.59 -7.77 -4.02
N SER A 94 1.24 -8.17 -2.93
CA SER A 94 0.84 -9.31 -2.10
C SER A 94 0.55 -8.93 -0.65
N SER A 95 1.07 -7.79 -0.17
CA SER A 95 0.85 -7.29 1.19
C SER A 95 0.26 -5.89 1.18
N LEU A 96 -0.92 -5.73 1.77
CA LEU A 96 -1.64 -4.46 1.82
C LEU A 96 -2.05 -4.13 3.25
N ASN A 97 -1.54 -3.01 3.77
CA ASN A 97 -2.13 -2.40 4.96
C ASN A 97 -3.07 -1.28 4.53
N LEU A 98 -4.38 -1.52 4.69
CA LEU A 98 -5.46 -0.60 4.39
C LEU A 98 -6.17 -0.13 5.67
N SER A 99 -5.56 -0.33 6.85
CA SER A 99 -6.16 0.08 8.12
C SER A 99 -6.55 1.57 8.13
N CYS A 100 -7.63 1.87 8.85
CA CYS A 100 -8.14 3.23 9.03
C CYS A 100 -8.45 3.94 7.71
N LEU A 101 -8.91 3.21 6.68
CA LEU A 101 -9.45 3.79 5.43
C LEU A 101 -10.99 3.79 5.47
N PRO A 102 -11.65 4.88 5.91
CA PRO A 102 -13.10 4.87 6.13
C PRO A 102 -13.94 4.94 4.83
N ARG A 103 -13.29 5.15 3.68
CA ARG A 103 -13.96 5.46 2.40
C ARG A 103 -13.76 4.39 1.32
N ILE A 104 -13.33 3.20 1.72
CA ILE A 104 -13.28 2.04 0.84
C ILE A 104 -14.49 1.13 1.06
N SER A 105 -14.96 0.49 0.00
CA SER A 105 -16.08 -0.46 0.03
C SER A 105 -15.60 -1.92 -0.05
N ALA A 106 -16.46 -2.83 0.41
CA ALA A 106 -16.23 -4.27 0.28
C ALA A 106 -16.10 -4.69 -1.19
N ASP A 107 -16.91 -4.11 -2.08
CA ASP A 107 -16.93 -4.49 -3.50
C ASP A 107 -15.62 -4.09 -4.20
N ALA A 108 -15.11 -2.88 -3.97
CA ALA A 108 -13.84 -2.43 -4.54
C ALA A 108 -12.65 -3.24 -4.02
N LEU A 109 -12.68 -3.62 -2.74
CA LEU A 109 -11.65 -4.46 -2.15
C LEU A 109 -11.70 -5.90 -2.68
N GLU A 110 -12.88 -6.46 -2.87
CA GLU A 110 -13.07 -7.78 -3.47
C GLU A 110 -12.55 -7.81 -4.92
N GLU A 111 -12.86 -6.78 -5.71
CA GLU A 111 -12.30 -6.61 -7.06
C GLU A 111 -10.76 -6.58 -7.05
N LEU A 112 -10.17 -5.86 -6.09
CA LEU A 112 -8.72 -5.79 -5.92
C LEU A 112 -8.12 -7.16 -5.58
N CYS A 113 -8.69 -7.85 -4.60
CA CYS A 113 -8.23 -9.18 -4.18
C CYS A 113 -8.45 -10.26 -5.25
N ALA A 114 -9.39 -10.07 -6.19
CA ALA A 114 -9.60 -10.99 -7.30
C ALA A 114 -8.54 -10.84 -8.41
N GLN A 115 -7.96 -9.65 -8.57
CA GLN A 115 -7.01 -9.34 -9.65
C GLN A 115 -5.54 -9.37 -9.21
N LEU A 116 -5.28 -9.22 -7.91
CA LEU A 116 -3.93 -9.18 -7.35
C LEU A 116 -3.64 -10.42 -6.50
N PRO A 117 -2.40 -10.89 -6.45
CA PRO A 117 -2.00 -12.05 -5.65
C PRO A 117 -1.86 -11.68 -4.16
N VAL A 118 -2.91 -11.10 -3.57
CA VAL A 118 -2.93 -10.66 -2.16
C VAL A 118 -2.82 -11.87 -1.26
N GLN A 119 -1.83 -11.86 -0.38
CA GLN A 119 -1.54 -12.89 0.63
C GLN A 119 -1.76 -12.37 2.05
N TRP A 120 -1.52 -11.08 2.28
CA TRP A 120 -1.71 -10.44 3.58
C TRP A 120 -2.48 -9.14 3.42
N LEU A 121 -3.50 -8.95 4.26
CA LEU A 121 -4.42 -7.83 4.17
C LEU A 121 -4.85 -7.38 5.57
N GLU A 122 -4.59 -6.12 5.91
CA GLU A 122 -5.01 -5.50 7.17
C GLU A 122 -6.12 -4.46 6.90
N LEU A 123 -7.23 -4.59 7.63
CA LEU A 123 -8.47 -3.82 7.44
C LEU A 123 -8.98 -3.15 8.74
N SER A 124 -8.24 -3.23 9.84
CA SER A 124 -8.63 -2.65 11.13
C SER A 124 -9.02 -1.18 10.98
N GLY A 125 -10.18 -0.81 11.52
CA GLY A 125 -10.68 0.57 11.44
C GLY A 125 -11.24 1.00 10.07
N CYS A 126 -11.42 0.09 9.11
CA CYS A 126 -12.13 0.36 7.86
C CYS A 126 -13.65 0.40 8.08
N THR A 127 -14.16 1.53 8.57
CA THR A 127 -15.58 1.69 8.90
C THR A 127 -16.52 1.70 7.69
N GLY A 128 -15.98 1.83 6.47
CA GLY A 128 -16.74 1.71 5.21
C GLY A 128 -17.09 0.27 4.82
N ILE A 129 -16.48 -0.73 5.46
CA ILE A 129 -16.73 -2.15 5.23
C ILE A 129 -17.55 -2.68 6.42
N ARG A 130 -18.69 -3.31 6.13
CA ARG A 130 -19.52 -3.91 7.18
C ARG A 130 -18.82 -5.13 7.76
N GLU A 131 -18.99 -5.34 9.05
CA GLU A 131 -18.43 -6.50 9.77
C GLU A 131 -18.79 -7.85 9.10
N VAL A 132 -20.03 -7.99 8.64
CA VAL A 132 -20.47 -9.20 7.91
C VAL A 132 -19.68 -9.44 6.62
N ASP A 133 -19.26 -8.38 5.92
CA ASP A 133 -18.46 -8.49 4.71
C ASP A 133 -16.99 -8.81 5.04
N LEU A 134 -16.45 -8.30 6.17
CA LEU A 134 -15.12 -8.67 6.67
C LEU A 134 -15.02 -10.18 6.87
N VAL A 135 -15.95 -10.77 7.61
CA VAL A 135 -15.95 -12.21 7.90
C VAL A 135 -16.24 -13.02 6.62
N ARG A 136 -17.26 -12.66 5.85
CA ARG A 136 -17.72 -13.49 4.72
C ARG A 136 -16.82 -13.42 3.48
N ARG A 137 -16.23 -12.25 3.19
CA ARG A 137 -15.44 -12.05 1.96
C ARG A 137 -13.94 -12.04 2.21
N PHE A 138 -13.53 -11.57 3.37
CA PHE A 138 -12.12 -11.35 3.72
C PHE A 138 -11.63 -12.21 4.88
N GLY A 139 -12.47 -13.12 5.41
CA GLY A 139 -12.12 -14.00 6.52
C GLY A 139 -10.86 -14.85 6.27
N ARG A 140 -10.54 -15.19 5.02
CA ARG A 140 -9.30 -15.88 4.65
C ARG A 140 -8.00 -15.12 4.99
N PHE A 141 -8.09 -13.81 5.22
CA PHE A 141 -6.96 -12.96 5.61
C PHE A 141 -6.95 -12.62 7.09
N MET A 142 -8.06 -12.89 7.77
CA MET A 142 -8.16 -12.72 9.21
C MET A 142 -7.69 -14.04 9.80
N ASP A 143 -6.44 -14.09 10.26
CA ASP A 143 -6.02 -15.16 11.17
C ASP A 143 -6.91 -15.01 12.42
N LEU A 144 -8.05 -15.69 12.40
CA LEU A 144 -8.76 -16.01 13.62
C LEU A 144 -7.85 -17.04 14.27
N ASP A 145 -7.01 -16.58 15.19
CA ASP A 145 -6.38 -17.48 16.14
C ASP A 145 -7.52 -18.32 16.72
N GLU A 146 -7.66 -19.55 16.23
CA GLU A 146 -8.40 -20.59 16.94
C GLU A 146 -7.52 -20.91 18.16
N ASP A 147 -7.47 -19.99 19.12
CA ASP A 147 -7.07 -20.31 20.48
C ASP A 147 -8.03 -21.40 20.92
N GLU A 148 -7.54 -22.65 20.91
CA GLU A 148 -8.19 -23.79 21.49
C GLU A 148 -8.75 -23.38 22.86
N ASP A 149 -10.09 -23.35 22.95
CA ASP A 149 -10.81 -23.34 24.21
C ASP A 149 -10.38 -24.56 25.03
N GLY A 150 -9.33 -24.38 25.84
CA GLY A 150 -8.94 -25.28 26.93
C GLY A 150 -9.93 -25.24 28.10
N LEU A 151 -11.23 -25.13 27.82
CA LEU A 151 -12.32 -25.24 28.80
C LEU A 151 -12.84 -26.70 28.83
N ASN A 152 -12.00 -27.60 29.32
CA ASN A 152 -12.39 -28.85 29.99
C ASN A 152 -11.11 -29.45 30.57
N LYS A 153 -10.90 -29.47 31.89
CA LYS A 153 -11.55 -30.42 32.80
C LYS A 153 -11.66 -29.83 34.20
N VAL A 154 -12.88 -29.45 34.59
CA VAL A 154 -13.36 -29.62 35.96
C VAL A 154 -14.38 -30.76 35.92
N GLN A 155 -13.97 -31.95 36.35
CA GLN A 155 -14.79 -32.95 37.06
C GLN A 155 -14.00 -34.25 37.22
N GLY A 156 -13.90 -34.72 38.46
CA GLY A 156 -13.41 -36.06 38.84
C GLY A 156 -12.36 -36.01 39.93
#